data_AF-A0A0F3LGW7-F1
#
_entry.id   AF-A0A0F3LGW7-F1
#
_cell.length_a   1.000
_cell.length_b   1.000
_cell.length_c   1.000
_cell.angle_alpha   90.00
_cell.angle_beta   90.00
_cell.angle_gamma   90.00
#
_symmetry.space_group_name_H-M   'P 1'
#
loop_
_entity.id
_entity.type
_entity.pdbx_description
1 polymer ?
#
loop_
_entity_poly.entity_id
_entity_poly.type
_entity_poly.pdbx_seq_one_letter_code
_entity_poly.pdbx_strand_id
1 'polypeptide(L)' 'MEVREQVSTYRLFLNLAKWGSLAIAVLLLFLTLWFHPGGSFMAAIIGAVVLGGVGFVALKSKPGAAH' A
#
# COMPACT_ATOMS: atom_id res chain seq x y z
N MET A 1 30.83 -11.58 5.07
CA MET A 1 29.55 -10.88 5.29
C MET A 1 28.45 -11.93 5.21
N GLU A 2 27.61 -12.07 6.24
CA GLU A 2 26.52 -13.06 6.20
C GLU A 2 25.45 -12.63 5.19
N VAL A 3 25.36 -13.34 4.07
CA VAL A 3 24.36 -13.08 3.01
C VAL A 3 22.93 -13.21 3.55
N ARG A 4 22.72 -14.03 4.58
CA ARG A 4 21.41 -14.25 5.21
C ARG A 4 20.81 -12.98 5.80
N GLU A 5 21.61 -12.17 6.48
CA GLU A 5 21.15 -10.90 7.04
C GLU A 5 20.82 -9.89 5.95
N GLN A 6 21.62 -9.84 4.87
CA GLN A 6 21.34 -9.00 3.71
C GLN A 6 20.03 -9.40 3.01
N VAL A 7 19.77 -10.69 2.85
CA VAL A 7 18.50 -11.19 2.27
C VAL A 7 17.31 -10.82 3.15
N SER A 8 17.45 -10.92 4.48
CA SER A 8 16.39 -10.53 5.41
C SER A 8 16.05 -9.04 5.28
N THR A 9 17.06 -8.18 5.31
CA THR A 9 16.90 -6.72 5.16
C THR A 9 16.32 -6.35 3.80
N TYR A 10 16.76 -7.01 2.72
CA TYR A 10 16.23 -6.79 1.38
C TYR A 10 14.75 -7.18 1.29
N ARG A 11 14.35 -8.33 1.85
CA ARG A 11 12.95 -8.75 1.89
C ARG A 11 12.08 -7.80 2.72
N LEU A 12 12.60 -7.31 3.85
CA LEU A 12 11.91 -6.31 4.66
C LEU A 12 11.68 -5.03 3.86
N PHE A 13 12.71 -4.51 3.19
CA PHE A 13 12.59 -3.33 2.34
C PHE A 13 11.56 -3.53 1.23
N LEU A 14 11.59 -4.67 0.52
CA LEU A 14 10.61 -4.95 -0.53
C LEU A 14 9.18 -5.04 0.01
N ASN A 15 8.99 -5.64 1.19
CA ASN A 15 7.67 -5.71 1.81
C ASN A 15 7.16 -4.33 2.24
N LEU A 16 8.02 -3.48 2.81
CA LEU A 16 7.68 -2.10 3.17
C LEU A 16 7.42 -1.24 1.93
N ALA A 17 8.27 -1.34 0.91
CA ALA A 17 8.07 -0.64 -0.35
C ALA A 17 6.76 -1.05 -1.03
N LYS A 18 6.39 -2.33 -0.97
CA LYS A 18 5.16 -2.85 -1.56
C LYS A 18 3.92 -2.48 -0.75
N TRP A 19 3.86 -2.88 0.51
CA TRP A 19 2.65 -2.73 1.33
C TRP A 19 2.60 -1.39 2.07
N GLY A 20 3.75 -0.88 2.50
CA GLY A 20 3.86 0.43 3.15
C GLY A 20 3.54 1.59 2.20
N SER A 21 3.98 1.53 0.93
CA SER A 21 3.62 2.57 -0.05
C SER A 21 2.11 2.60 -0.31
N LEU A 22 1.45 1.44 -0.43
CA LEU A 22 0.00 1.35 -0.55
C LEU A 22 -0.70 1.95 0.67
N ALA A 23 -0.25 1.60 1.89
CA ALA A 23 -0.81 2.16 3.12
C ALA A 23 -0.70 3.68 3.17
N ILE A 24 0.47 4.24 2.79
CA ILE A 24 0.69 5.69 2.72
C ILE A 24 -0.22 6.32 1.66
N ALA A 25 -0.32 5.74 0.47
CA ALA A 25 -1.16 6.26 -0.60
C ALA A 25 -2.65 6.31 -0.19
N VAL A 26 -3.15 5.24 0.44
CA VAL A 26 -4.53 5.17 0.95
C VAL A 26 -4.77 6.22 2.05
N LEU A 27 -3.82 6.36 2.99
CA LEU A 27 -3.91 7.35 4.06
C LEU A 27 -3.91 8.78 3.51
N LEU A 28 -3.00 9.09 2.58
CA LEU A 28 -2.92 10.41 1.95
C LEU A 28 -4.23 10.74 1.22
N LEU A 29 -4.73 9.83 0.39
CA LEU A 29 -6.00 10.03 -0.32
C LEU A 29 -7.15 10.28 0.66
N PHE A 30 -7.25 9.48 1.72
CA PHE A 30 -8.27 9.64 2.76
C PHE A 30 -8.21 11.02 3.42
N LEU A 31 -7.03 11.41 3.91
CA LEU A 31 -6.84 12.70 4.57
C LEU A 31 -7.08 13.87 3.61
N THR A 32 -6.64 13.76 2.36
CA THR A 32 -6.87 14.80 1.35
C THR A 32 -8.36 14.97 1.07
N LEU A 33 -9.11 13.90 0.79
CA LEU A 33 -10.54 13.96 0.49
C LEU A 33 -11.40 14.41 1.69
N TRP A 34 -10.95 14.13 2.91
CA TRP A 34 -11.64 14.58 4.11
C TRP A 34 -11.36 16.06 4.39
N PHE A 35 -10.09 16.47 4.41
CA PHE A 35 -9.71 17.77 4.97
C PHE A 35 -9.57 18.90 3.93
N HIS A 36 -9.71 18.64 2.62
CA HIS A 36 -9.77 19.75 1.67
C HIS A 36 -11.03 20.61 1.89
N PRO A 37 -11.05 21.91 1.51
CA PRO A 37 -12.24 22.75 1.60
C PRO A 37 -13.43 22.14 0.86
N GLY A 38 -14.57 21.97 1.53
CA GLY A 38 -15.72 21.26 0.99
C GLY A 38 -15.58 19.73 0.95
N GLY A 39 -14.59 19.18 1.66
CA GLY A 39 -14.33 17.75 1.75
C GLY A 39 -15.45 16.95 2.40
N SER A 40 -15.44 15.63 2.17
CA SER A 40 -16.48 14.71 2.64
C SER A 40 -15.86 13.45 3.20
N PHE A 41 -16.18 13.15 4.46
CA PHE A 41 -15.72 11.94 5.13
C PHE A 41 -16.20 10.66 4.41
N MET A 42 -17.44 10.65 3.91
CA MET A 42 -17.97 9.49 3.16
C MET A 42 -17.23 9.28 1.84
N ALA A 43 -16.95 10.37 1.10
CA ALA A 43 -16.16 10.29 -0.13
C ALA A 43 -14.73 9.80 0.16
N ALA A 44 -14.13 10.28 1.25
CA ALA A 44 -12.81 9.86 1.69
C ALA A 44 -12.74 8.36 2.04
N ILE A 45 -13.70 7.84 2.82
CA ILE A 45 -13.76 6.40 3.14
C ILE A 45 -13.93 5.56 1.89
N ILE A 46 -14.88 5.93 1.02
CA ILE A 46 -15.14 5.16 -0.21
C ILE A 46 -13.88 5.14 -1.09
N GLY A 47 -13.25 6.30 -1.29
CA GLY A 47 -12.01 6.40 -2.05
C GLY A 47 -10.88 5.56 -1.44
N ALA A 48 -10.72 5.59 -0.11
CA ALA A 48 -9.73 4.80 0.62
C ALA A 48 -9.95 3.29 0.48
N VAL A 49 -11.20 2.83 0.59
CA VAL A 49 -11.57 1.42 0.42
C VAL A 49 -11.34 0.96 -1.01
N VAL A 50 -11.73 1.77 -2.00
CA VAL A 50 -11.53 1.45 -3.42
C VAL A 50 -10.05 1.38 -3.76
N LEU A 51 -9.26 2.41 -3.42
CA LEU A 51 -7.81 2.42 -3.68
C LEU A 51 -7.11 1.29 -2.94
N GLY A 52 -7.44 1.06 -1.67
CA GLY A 52 -6.88 -0.01 -0.86
C GLY A 52 -7.22 -1.39 -1.42
N GLY A 53 -8.48 -1.63 -1.79
CA GLY A 53 -8.93 -2.90 -2.36
C GLY A 53 -8.31 -3.19 -3.73
N VAL A 54 -8.35 -2.22 -4.64
CA VAL A 54 -7.72 -2.34 -5.98
C VAL A 54 -6.22 -2.53 -5.85
N GLY A 55 -5.55 -1.70 -5.04
CA GLY A 55 -4.12 -1.79 -4.79
C GLY A 55 -3.73 -3.13 -4.16
N PHE A 56 -4.52 -3.64 -3.21
CA PHE A 56 -4.29 -4.96 -2.62
C PHE A 56 -4.36 -6.07 -3.66
N VAL A 57 -5.40 -6.09 -4.50
CA VAL A 57 -5.54 -7.10 -5.56
C VAL A 57 -4.43 -6.98 -6.60
N ALA A 58 -4.05 -5.77 -6.98
CA ALA A 58 -2.99 -5.51 -7.94
C ALA A 58 -1.61 -5.94 -7.42
N LEU A 59 -1.35 -5.73 -6.12
CA LEU A 59 -0.07 -6.06 -5.50
C LEU A 59 0.00 -7.51 -5.00
N LYS A 60 -1.12 -8.18 -4.71
CA LYS A 60 -1.13 -9.57 -4.22
C LYS A 60 -0.37 -10.47 -5.20
N SER A 61 0.60 -11.22 -4.67
CA SER A 61 1.38 -12.17 -5.46
C SER A 61 0.45 -13.24 -6.05
N LYS A 62 0.58 -13.51 -7.35
CA LYS A 62 -0.22 -14.53 -8.04
C LYS A 62 0.45 -15.91 -7.88
N PRO A 63 -0.33 -16.99 -7.66
CA PRO A 63 0.22 -18.34 -7.69
C PRO A 63 0.81 -18.63 -9.07
N GLY A 64 2.06 -19.09 -9.13
CA GLY A 64 2.75 -19.41 -10.39
C GLY A 64 3.65 -18.30 -10.96
N ALA A 65 3.74 -17.13 -10.32
CA ALA A 65 4.77 -16.13 -10.63
C ALA A 65 6.14 -16.53 -10.02
N ALA A 66 6.53 -17.79 -10.19
CA ALA A 66 7.85 -18.29 -9.83
C ALA A 66 8.75 -18.22 -11.07
N HIS A 67 9.83 -17.46 -10.96
CA HIS A 67 11.09 -17.84 -11.60
C HIS A 67 11.74 -18.93 -10.76
#